data_AF-A0A8T6NPE5-F1
#
_entry.id   AF-A0A8T6NPE5-F1
#
_cell.length_a   1.000
_cell.length_b   1.000
_cell.length_c   1.000
_cell.angle_alpha   90.00
_cell.angle_beta   90.00
_cell.angle_gamma   90.00
#
_symmetry.space_group_name_H-M   'P 1'
#
loop_
_entity.id
_entity.type
_entity.pdbx_description
1 polymer ?
#
loop_
_entity_poly.entity_id
_entity_poly.type
_entity_poly.pdbx_seq_one_letter_code
_entity_poly.pdbx_strand_id
1 'polypeptide(L)' 'FADGAMEAGVQLIPASLITGGEGFIRISYAASEEDIIEGIRRLRTWLT' A
#
# COMPACT_ATOMS: atom_id res chain seq x y z
N PHE A 1 -7.37 6.75 -0.96
CA PHE A 1 -6.75 5.47 -0.55
C PHE A 1 -5.30 5.66 -0.14
N ALA A 2 -4.41 6.14 -1.03
CA ALA A 2 -3.00 6.36 -0.71
C ALA A 2 -2.79 7.30 0.50
N ASP A 3 -3.53 8.41 0.59
CA ASP A 3 -3.43 9.33 1.74
C ASP A 3 -3.88 8.68 3.06
N GLY A 4 -4.98 7.92 3.04
CA GLY A 4 -5.43 7.19 4.23
C GLY A 4 -4.50 6.04 4.65
N ALA A 5 -3.87 5.36 3.68
CA ALA A 5 -2.83 4.39 3.98
C ALA A 5 -1.58 5.05 4.59
N MET A 6 -1.25 6.28 4.15
CA MET A 6 -0.17 7.08 4.73
C MET A 6 -0.44 7.43 6.20
N GLU A 7 -1.68 7.77 6.56
CA GLU A 7 -2.10 7.98 7.95
C GLU A 7 -1.96 6.70 8.78
N ALA A 8 -2.20 5.53 8.19
CA ALA A 8 -1.92 4.23 8.80
C ALA A 8 -0.42 3.86 8.81
N GLY A 9 0.46 4.77 8.41
CA GLY A 9 1.91 4.58 8.37
C GLY A 9 2.38 3.63 7.29
N VAL A 10 1.68 3.58 6.15
CA VAL A 10 2.03 2.77 4.97
C VAL A 10 2.07 3.65 3.73
N GLN A 11 3.25 3.79 3.12
CA GLN A 11 3.39 4.50 1.85
C GLN A 11 3.07 3.57 0.68
N LEU A 12 2.09 3.97 -0.13
CA LEU A 12 1.68 3.26 -1.34
C LEU A 12 1.74 4.17 -2.56
N ILE A 13 1.88 3.56 -3.73
CA ILE A 13 1.82 4.29 -5.01
C ILE A 13 0.47 3.97 -5.67
N PRO A 14 -0.34 4.99 -6.01
CA PRO A 14 -1.53 4.79 -6.82
C PRO A 14 -1.16 4.11 -8.14
N ALA A 15 -1.87 3.03 -8.50
CA ALA A 15 -1.62 2.34 -9.76
C ALA A 15 -2.25 3.05 -10.98
N SER A 16 -2.97 4.16 -10.77
CA SER A 16 -3.60 4.97 -11.83
C SER A 16 -2.62 5.58 -12.84
N LEU A 17 -1.32 5.49 -12.59
CA LEU A 17 -0.27 5.83 -13.57
C LEU A 17 -0.07 4.73 -14.63
N ILE A 18 -0.71 3.57 -14.47
CA ILE A 18 -0.68 2.42 -15.36
C ILE A 18 -2.08 2.27 -15.96
N THR A 19 -2.19 2.08 -17.27
CA THR A 19 -3.47 1.87 -17.96
C THR A 19 -4.26 0.72 -17.33
N GLY A 20 -5.48 1.00 -16.88
CA GLY A 20 -6.34 0.01 -16.21
C GLY A 20 -6.01 -0.21 -14.73
N GLY A 21 -5.12 0.61 -14.15
CA GLY A 21 -4.74 0.56 -12.74
C GLY A 21 -5.65 1.38 -11.82
N GLU A 22 -6.74 1.94 -12.33
CA GLU A 22 -7.72 2.68 -11.54
C GLU A 22 -8.32 1.79 -10.45
N GLY A 23 -8.33 2.29 -9.21
CA GLY A 23 -8.80 1.54 -8.05
C GLY A 23 -7.77 0.56 -7.46
N PHE A 24 -6.60 0.42 -8.07
CA PHE A 24 -5.51 -0.43 -7.56
C PHE A 24 -4.36 0.38 -6.97
N ILE A 25 -3.48 -0.33 -6.25
CA ILE A 25 -2.25 0.18 -5.66
C ILE A 25 -1.07 -0.66 -6.13
N ARG A 26 0.12 -0.06 -6.15
CA ARG A 26 1.38 -0.77 -6.35
C ARG A 26 2.10 -0.92 -5.01
N ILE A 27 2.49 -2.16 -4.68
CA ILE A 27 3.32 -2.49 -3.53
C ILE A 27 4.72 -2.85 -4.02
N SER A 28 5.76 -2.29 -3.38
CA SER A 28 7.14 -2.68 -3.64
C SER A 28 7.46 -3.95 -2.84
N TYR A 29 7.87 -5.02 -3.53
CA TYR A 29 8.48 -6.20 -2.89
C TYR A 29 10.00 -6.07 -2.74
N ALA A 30 10.58 -4.94 -3.16
CA ALA A 30 11.99 -4.61 -2.96
C ALA A 30 12.21 -3.85 -1.64
N ALA A 31 11.63 -4.37 -0.57
CA ALA A 31 11.82 -3.92 0.81
C ALA A 31 12.20 -5.14 1.67
N SER A 32 12.58 -4.94 2.93
CA SER A 32 12.83 -6.08 3.82
C SER A 32 11.55 -6.90 4.01
N GLU A 33 11.69 -8.21 4.25
CA GLU A 33 10.53 -9.07 4.51
C GLU A 33 9.72 -8.56 5.72
N GLU A 34 10.41 -8.06 6.75
CA GLU A 34 9.83 -7.46 7.94
C GLU A 34 8.96 -6.23 7.59
N ASP A 35 9.46 -5.32 6.76
CA ASP A 35 8.71 -4.15 6.31
C ASP A 35 7.48 -4.53 5.47
N ILE A 36 7.61 -5.56 4.62
CA ILE A 36 6.49 -6.05 3.80
C ILE A 36 5.39 -6.62 4.71
N ILE A 37 5.76 -7.46 5.68
CA ILE A 37 4.82 -8.07 6.63
C ILE A 37 4.13 -6.99 7.46
N GLU A 38 4.88 -6.04 8.03
CA GLU A 38 4.32 -4.96 8.84
C GLU A 38 3.42 -4.02 8.03
N GLY A 39 3.83 -3.67 6.81
CA GLY A 39 3.03 -2.87 5.88
C GLY A 39 1.68 -3.53 5.56
N ILE A 40 1.69 -4.83 5.24
CA ILE A 40 0.46 -5.60 5.00
C ILE A 40 -0.41 -5.66 6.27
N ARG A 41 0.18 -5.86 7.45
CA ARG A 41 -0.55 -5.89 8.73
C ARG A 41 -1.28 -4.58 9.02
N ARG A 42 -0.61 -3.45 8.81
CA ARG A 42 -1.20 -2.10 8.97
C ARG A 42 -2.34 -1.85 7.99
N LEU A 43 -2.14 -2.19 6.71
CA LEU A 43 -3.20 -2.08 5.71
C LEU A 43 -4.42 -2.92 6.07
N ARG A 44 -4.22 -4.16 6.53
CA ARG A 44 -5.31 -5.02 6.98
C ARG A 44 -6.08 -4.41 8.14
N THR A 45 -5.36 -3.85 9.12
CA THR A 45 -5.97 -3.19 10.29
C THR A 45 -6.74 -1.93 9.92
N TRP A 46 -6.26 -1.18 8.93
CA TRP A 46 -6.90 0.05 8.49
C TRP A 46 -8.16 -0.18 7.64
N LEU A 47 -8.19 -1.27 6.86
CA LEU A 47 -9.33 -1.60 5.97
C LEU A 47 -10.51 -2.26 6.68
N THR A 48 -10.34 -2.70 7.93
CA THR A 48 -11.37 -3.37 8.75
C THR A 48 -11.72 -2.55 9.97
#